data_AF-A0A096CGM6-F1
#
_entry.id   AF-A0A096CGM6-F1
#
_cell.length_a   1.000
_cell.length_b   1.000
_cell.length_c   1.000
_cell.angle_alpha   90.00
_cell.angle_beta   90.00
_cell.angle_gamma   90.00
#
_symmetry.space_group_name_H-M   'P 1'
#
loop_
_entity.id
_entity.type
_entity.pdbx_description
1 polymer ?
#
loop_
_entity_poly.entity_id
_entity_poly.type
_entity_poly.pdbx_seq_one_letter_code
_entity_poly.pdbx_strand_id
1 'polypeptide(L)'
;MEGVGGGKFAPERTITRAEFTVMAMRFARLPEGGENPFSDVTSSDWFYDQAVGAVQYGWITGYTDGTFRPEATITRAEVTAITNRLLDRTADEDYVDDHADELRQFPDVTGSYWAYYDIMEAVNAHEYERDGSAERWL
;
A
#
# COMPACT_ATOMS: atom_id res chain seq x y z
N MET A 1 11.90 10.63 3.83
CA MET A 1 12.92 9.70 4.30
C MET A 1 14.19 10.47 4.65
N GLU A 2 14.86 10.10 5.73
CA GLU A 2 16.25 10.50 5.98
C GLU A 2 17.20 9.41 5.50
N GLY A 3 18.48 9.74 5.28
CA GLY A 3 19.48 8.73 4.94
C GLY A 3 19.74 7.74 6.08
N VAL A 4 20.53 6.71 5.83
CA VAL A 4 20.89 5.66 6.81
C VAL A 4 21.97 6.09 7.81
N GLY A 5 22.12 7.41 8.03
CA GLY A 5 23.20 7.99 8.82
C GLY A 5 24.52 8.21 8.05
N GLY A 6 25.41 9.00 8.64
CA GLY A 6 26.73 9.29 8.06
C GLY A 6 26.69 9.98 6.69
N GLY A 7 25.61 10.71 6.38
CA GLY A 7 25.43 11.37 5.08
C GLY A 7 25.11 10.42 3.91
N LYS A 8 24.81 9.14 4.18
CA LYS A 8 24.53 8.14 3.14
C LYS A 8 23.03 7.96 2.94
N PHE A 9 22.59 7.90 1.68
CA PHE A 9 21.22 7.54 1.34
C PHE A 9 21.00 6.01 1.26
N ALA A 10 21.97 5.27 0.73
CA ALA A 10 21.90 3.82 0.47
C ALA A 10 20.77 3.43 -0.52
N PRO A 11 20.85 3.86 -1.79
CA PRO A 11 19.77 3.71 -2.77
C PRO A 11 19.40 2.27 -3.13
N GLU A 12 20.33 1.33 -3.03
CA GLU A 12 20.10 -0.09 -3.39
C GLU A 12 19.66 -0.96 -2.20
N ARG A 13 19.50 -0.35 -1.02
CA ARG A 13 19.11 -1.11 0.18
C ARG A 13 17.61 -1.40 0.13
N THR A 14 17.24 -2.63 0.48
CA THR A 14 15.84 -2.97 0.76
C THR A 14 15.30 -2.12 1.91
N ILE A 15 14.07 -1.66 1.77
CA ILE A 15 13.42 -0.80 2.77
C ILE A 15 12.44 -1.59 3.63
N THR A 16 12.22 -1.11 4.84
CA THR A 16 11.21 -1.66 5.75
C THR A 16 9.81 -1.12 5.43
N ARG A 17 8.79 -1.75 6.01
CA ARG A 17 7.40 -1.31 5.90
C ARG A 17 7.19 0.08 6.51
N ALA A 18 7.86 0.40 7.62
CA ALA A 18 7.87 1.75 8.19
C ALA A 18 8.51 2.77 7.23
N GLU A 19 9.66 2.44 6.65
CA GLU A 19 10.36 3.31 5.72
C GLU A 19 9.52 3.64 4.48
N PHE A 20 8.86 2.65 3.88
CA PHE A 20 7.96 2.88 2.76
C PHE A 20 6.75 3.75 3.14
N THR A 21 6.14 3.50 4.29
CA THR A 21 5.00 4.29 4.79
C THR A 21 5.38 5.76 4.98
N VAL A 22 6.56 6.01 5.55
CA VAL A 22 7.09 7.36 5.72
C VAL A 22 7.39 8.03 4.37
N MET A 23 7.88 7.27 3.37
CA MET A 23 8.02 7.81 2.01
C MET A 23 6.65 8.23 1.46
N ALA A 24 5.65 7.35 1.52
CA ALA A 24 4.31 7.59 0.98
C ALA A 24 3.64 8.82 1.61
N MET A 25 3.61 8.93 2.94
CA MET A 25 3.08 10.10 3.64
C MET A 25 3.78 11.41 3.25
N ARG A 26 5.11 11.38 3.14
CA ARG A 26 5.89 12.56 2.72
C ARG A 26 5.63 12.95 1.26
N PHE A 27 5.39 11.98 0.38
CA PHE A 27 5.00 12.27 -1.01
C PHE A 27 3.61 12.89 -1.08
N ALA A 28 2.67 12.40 -0.27
CA ALA A 28 1.30 12.91 -0.23
C ALA A 28 1.19 14.32 0.34
N ARG A 29 2.11 14.72 1.23
CA ARG A 29 2.13 16.03 1.91
C ARG A 29 0.81 16.33 2.65
N LEU A 30 0.23 15.30 3.24
CA LEU A 30 -0.98 15.39 4.05
C LEU A 30 -0.65 15.59 5.53
N PRO A 31 -1.60 16.13 6.33
CA PRO A 31 -1.49 16.11 7.79
C PRO A 31 -1.19 14.71 8.32
N GLU A 32 -0.32 14.64 9.34
CA GLU A 32 0.06 13.40 10.01
C GLU A 32 -0.59 13.34 11.40
N GLY A 33 -0.53 12.18 12.05
CA GLY A 33 -1.19 11.92 13.33
C GLY A 33 -2.51 11.15 13.16
N GLY A 34 -3.04 10.65 14.27
CA GLY A 34 -4.20 9.77 14.26
C GLY A 34 -4.25 8.86 15.49
N GLU A 35 -5.24 7.99 15.52
CA GLU A 35 -5.31 6.91 16.51
C GLU A 35 -4.37 5.78 16.10
N ASN A 36 -3.62 5.22 17.06
CA ASN A 36 -2.74 4.09 16.83
C ASN A 36 -3.49 2.77 17.12
N PRO A 37 -3.82 1.96 16.09
CA PRO A 37 -4.44 0.66 16.29
C PRO A 37 -3.40 -0.47 16.53
N PHE A 38 -2.10 -0.20 16.40
CA PHE A 38 -1.07 -1.23 16.36
C PHE A 38 -0.41 -1.45 17.72
N SER A 39 -0.28 -2.73 18.09
CA SER A 39 0.35 -3.15 19.34
C SER A 39 1.88 -3.03 19.35
N ASP A 40 2.51 -2.98 18.18
CA ASP A 40 3.96 -2.92 17.95
C ASP A 40 4.41 -1.53 17.45
N VAL A 41 3.60 -0.50 17.66
CA VAL A 41 3.91 0.89 17.35
C VAL A 41 3.68 1.74 18.60
N THR A 42 4.62 2.62 18.91
CA THR A 42 4.63 3.47 20.10
C THR A 42 4.88 4.92 19.71
N SER A 43 4.40 5.88 20.51
CA SER A 43 4.58 7.31 20.23
C SER A 43 6.04 7.79 20.24
N SER A 44 6.97 6.96 20.71
CA SER A 44 8.42 7.20 20.63
C SER A 44 9.04 6.78 19.30
N ASP A 45 8.32 6.03 18.46
CA ASP A 45 8.84 5.57 17.18
C ASP A 45 8.96 6.72 16.19
N TRP A 46 10.09 6.79 15.48
CA TRP A 46 10.38 7.87 14.53
C TRP A 46 9.40 7.94 13.35
N PHE A 47 8.66 6.86 13.10
CA PHE A 47 7.66 6.73 12.05
C PHE A 47 6.21 6.85 12.58
N TYR A 48 6.02 7.08 13.88
CA TYR A 48 4.71 6.99 14.54
C TYR A 48 3.65 7.83 13.81
N ASP A 49 3.91 9.14 13.63
CA ASP A 49 2.96 10.08 13.04
C ASP A 49 2.56 9.70 11.61
N GLN A 50 3.52 9.18 10.82
CA GLN A 50 3.24 8.71 9.47
C GLN A 50 2.48 7.38 9.46
N ALA A 51 2.76 6.47 10.39
CA ALA A 51 2.04 5.21 10.49
C ALA A 51 0.57 5.45 10.85
N VAL A 52 0.29 6.27 11.87
CA VAL A 52 -1.10 6.58 12.25
C VAL A 52 -1.80 7.47 11.23
N GLY A 53 -1.08 8.36 10.53
CA GLY A 53 -1.62 9.13 9.42
C GLY A 53 -2.03 8.25 8.24
N ALA A 54 -1.17 7.29 7.86
CA ALA A 54 -1.50 6.32 6.81
C ALA A 54 -2.71 5.45 7.15
N VAL A 55 -2.94 5.16 8.44
CA VAL A 55 -4.17 4.52 8.92
C VAL A 55 -5.38 5.44 8.76
N GLN A 56 -5.25 6.71 9.16
CA GLN A 56 -6.33 7.71 9.03
C GLN A 56 -6.82 7.85 7.59
N TYR A 57 -5.91 7.78 6.61
CA TYR A 57 -6.24 7.84 5.19
C TYR A 57 -6.63 6.49 4.58
N GLY A 58 -6.68 5.42 5.37
CA GLY A 58 -7.07 4.09 4.92
C GLY A 58 -6.04 3.38 4.06
N TRP A 59 -4.80 3.87 3.97
CA TRP A 59 -3.75 3.25 3.15
C TRP A 59 -3.19 1.99 3.78
N ILE A 60 -3.25 1.91 5.11
CA ILE A 60 -2.71 0.82 5.91
C ILE A 60 -3.73 0.40 6.96
N THR A 61 -4.01 -0.90 7.03
CA THR A 61 -4.88 -1.53 8.03
C THR A 61 -4.13 -2.38 9.04
N GLY A 62 -2.88 -2.76 8.72
CA GLY A 62 -2.06 -3.68 9.52
C GLY A 62 -2.35 -5.15 9.25
N TYR A 63 -1.83 -6.00 10.11
CA TYR A 63 -2.01 -7.45 10.08
C TYR A 63 -3.14 -7.88 11.02
N THR A 64 -3.69 -9.07 10.79
CA THR A 64 -4.81 -9.63 11.58
C THR A 64 -4.49 -9.84 13.06
N ASP A 65 -3.21 -9.87 13.42
CA ASP A 65 -2.71 -9.96 14.80
C ASP A 65 -2.62 -8.59 15.50
N GLY A 66 -3.06 -7.52 14.85
CA GLY A 66 -3.02 -6.16 15.40
C GLY A 66 -1.62 -5.53 15.34
N THR A 67 -0.75 -6.02 14.45
CA THR A 67 0.60 -5.47 14.24
C THR A 67 0.72 -4.68 12.95
N PHE A 68 1.65 -3.74 12.92
CA PHE A 68 2.10 -3.03 11.73
C PHE A 68 3.31 -3.70 11.08
N ARG A 69 4.18 -4.33 11.88
CA ARG A 69 5.47 -4.94 11.52
C ARG A 69 6.44 -3.93 10.90
N PRO A 70 6.80 -2.85 11.62
CA PRO A 70 7.55 -1.71 11.08
C PRO A 70 8.90 -2.10 10.46
N GLU A 71 9.61 -3.05 11.08
CA GLU A 71 10.95 -3.48 10.68
C GLU A 71 10.96 -4.61 9.63
N ALA A 72 9.79 -5.15 9.27
CA ALA A 72 9.72 -6.16 8.23
C ALA A 72 10.09 -5.54 6.86
N THR A 73 10.84 -6.28 6.05
CA THR A 73 11.06 -5.89 4.65
C THR A 73 9.73 -5.90 3.91
N ILE A 74 9.40 -4.77 3.27
CA ILE A 74 8.11 -4.65 2.58
C ILE A 74 8.11 -5.48 1.29
N THR A 75 7.01 -6.18 1.03
CA THR A 75 6.82 -6.97 -0.18
C THR A 75 6.27 -6.13 -1.33
N ARG A 76 6.46 -6.61 -2.57
CA ARG A 76 5.87 -5.97 -3.77
C ARG A 76 4.34 -5.85 -3.68
N ALA A 77 3.67 -6.87 -3.14
CA ALA A 77 2.23 -6.88 -2.96
C ALA A 77 1.75 -5.78 -2.00
N GLU A 78 2.46 -5.60 -0.87
CA GLU A 78 2.15 -4.52 0.08
C GLU A 78 2.41 -3.13 -0.51
N VAL A 79 3.50 -2.96 -1.26
CA VAL A 79 3.77 -1.70 -1.99
C VAL A 79 2.63 -1.39 -2.95
N THR A 80 2.20 -2.37 -3.77
CA THR A 80 1.10 -2.21 -4.72
C THR A 80 -0.19 -1.81 -4.01
N ALA A 81 -0.58 -2.55 -2.97
CA ALA A 81 -1.82 -2.30 -2.23
C ALA A 81 -1.83 -0.92 -1.57
N ILE A 82 -0.74 -0.50 -0.93
CA ILE A 82 -0.63 0.84 -0.33
C ILE A 82 -0.66 1.92 -1.42
N THR A 83 0.00 1.70 -2.56
CA THR A 83 0.06 2.67 -3.65
C THR A 83 -1.31 2.87 -4.31
N ASN A 84 -2.08 1.81 -4.53
CA ASN A 84 -3.44 1.92 -5.04
C ASN A 84 -4.32 2.76 -4.12
N ARG A 85 -4.31 2.47 -2.81
CA ARG A 85 -5.07 3.25 -1.82
C ARG A 85 -4.62 4.71 -1.73
N LEU A 86 -3.31 4.97 -1.81
CA LEU A 86 -2.75 6.32 -1.87
C LEU A 86 -3.27 7.10 -3.09
N LEU A 87 -3.36 6.43 -4.24
CA LEU A 87 -3.81 7.03 -5.49
C LEU A 87 -5.33 6.94 -5.69
N ASP A 88 -6.06 6.43 -4.71
CA ASP A 88 -7.51 6.19 -4.77
C ASP A 88 -7.89 5.35 -6.00
N ARG A 89 -7.10 4.30 -6.29
CA ARG A 89 -7.31 3.35 -7.39
C ARG A 89 -7.88 2.05 -6.85
N THR A 90 -8.87 1.49 -7.54
CA THR A 90 -9.50 0.23 -7.15
C THR A 90 -9.82 -0.62 -8.37
N ALA A 91 -9.66 -1.94 -8.25
CA ALA A 91 -10.08 -2.82 -9.34
C ALA A 91 -11.61 -2.91 -9.40
N ASP A 92 -12.14 -3.01 -10.61
CA ASP A 92 -13.49 -3.53 -10.85
C ASP A 92 -13.43 -5.06 -10.72
N GLU A 93 -13.72 -5.59 -9.53
CA GLU A 93 -13.56 -7.03 -9.24
C GLU A 93 -14.43 -7.89 -10.16
N ASP A 94 -15.66 -7.47 -10.43
CA ASP A 94 -16.58 -8.18 -11.33
C ASP A 94 -16.02 -8.23 -12.75
N TYR A 95 -15.52 -7.10 -13.27
CA TYR A 95 -14.86 -7.08 -14.58
C TYR A 95 -13.63 -7.98 -14.61
N VAL A 96 -12.78 -7.92 -13.58
CA VAL A 96 -11.55 -8.71 -13.50
C VAL A 96 -11.85 -10.21 -13.50
N ASP A 97 -12.90 -10.63 -12.78
CA ASP A 97 -13.30 -12.02 -12.70
C ASP A 97 -13.96 -12.51 -14.00
N ASP A 98 -14.80 -11.69 -14.63
CA ASP A 98 -15.49 -12.03 -15.88
C ASP A 98 -14.55 -12.05 -17.11
N HIS A 99 -13.48 -11.25 -17.08
CA HIS A 99 -12.54 -11.07 -18.20
C HIS A 99 -11.13 -11.59 -17.89
N ALA A 100 -11.00 -12.51 -16.92
CA ALA A 100 -9.71 -13.02 -16.46
C ALA A 100 -8.81 -13.55 -17.58
N ASP A 101 -9.41 -14.13 -18.64
CA ASP A 101 -8.70 -14.67 -19.82
C ASP A 101 -8.15 -13.59 -20.76
N GLU A 102 -8.67 -12.36 -20.70
CA GLU A 102 -8.26 -11.22 -21.54
C GLU A 102 -7.20 -10.35 -20.85
N LEU A 103 -7.09 -10.48 -19.52
CA LEU A 103 -6.16 -9.72 -18.70
C LEU A 103 -4.78 -10.40 -18.59
N ARG A 104 -3.75 -9.60 -18.30
CA ARG A 104 -2.45 -10.13 -17.91
C ARG A 104 -2.56 -10.82 -16.55
N GLN A 105 -2.33 -12.12 -16.56
CA GLN A 105 -2.30 -12.98 -15.38
C GLN A 105 -0.87 -13.37 -14.97
N PHE A 106 -0.69 -13.75 -13.71
CA PHE A 106 0.57 -14.25 -13.16
C PHE A 106 0.35 -15.62 -12.49
N PRO A 107 1.08 -16.68 -12.86
CA PRO A 107 0.86 -18.02 -12.32
C PRO A 107 1.05 -18.15 -10.79
N ASP A 108 1.79 -17.22 -10.17
CA ASP A 108 2.06 -17.16 -8.74
C ASP A 108 1.10 -16.22 -7.97
N VAL A 109 0.13 -15.61 -8.65
CA VAL A 109 -0.89 -14.74 -8.06
C VAL A 109 -2.28 -15.30 -8.36
N THR A 110 -2.72 -16.23 -7.52
CA THR A 110 -4.07 -16.83 -7.64
C THR A 110 -5.16 -15.83 -7.28
N GLY A 111 -6.39 -16.00 -7.78
CA GLY A 111 -7.56 -15.18 -7.40
C GLY A 111 -7.84 -15.13 -5.89
N SER A 112 -7.46 -16.17 -5.13
CA SER A 112 -7.55 -16.19 -3.66
C SER A 112 -6.41 -15.48 -2.93
N TYR A 113 -5.42 -14.95 -3.64
CA TYR A 113 -4.30 -14.23 -3.04
C TYR A 113 -4.79 -12.87 -2.55
N TRP A 114 -4.40 -12.48 -1.33
CA TRP A 114 -4.97 -11.31 -0.64
C TRP A 114 -4.83 -9.98 -1.40
N ALA A 115 -3.81 -9.87 -2.26
CA ALA A 115 -3.56 -8.68 -3.07
C ALA A 115 -3.86 -8.91 -4.56
N TYR A 116 -4.66 -9.92 -4.92
CA TYR A 116 -4.95 -10.26 -6.31
C TYR A 116 -5.50 -9.04 -7.06
N TYR A 117 -6.61 -8.45 -6.61
CA TYR A 117 -7.22 -7.29 -7.25
C TYR A 117 -6.32 -6.05 -7.25
N ASP A 118 -5.58 -5.80 -6.15
CA ASP A 118 -4.58 -4.73 -6.09
C ASP A 118 -3.49 -4.90 -7.18
N ILE A 119 -3.03 -6.14 -7.41
CA ILE A 119 -2.05 -6.45 -8.46
C ILE A 119 -2.68 -6.33 -9.85
N MET A 120 -3.92 -6.80 -10.04
CA MET A 120 -4.61 -6.70 -11.33
C MET A 120 -4.82 -5.25 -11.76
N GLU A 121 -5.19 -4.38 -10.81
CA GLU A 121 -5.32 -2.93 -10.99
C GLU A 121 -4.00 -2.26 -11.41
N ALA A 122 -2.87 -2.73 -10.89
CA ALA A 122 -1.57 -2.13 -11.17
C ALA A 122 -0.93 -2.58 -12.49
N VAL A 123 -1.32 -3.75 -13.03
CA VAL A 123 -0.62 -4.39 -14.16
C VAL A 123 -1.38 -4.38 -15.48
N ASN A 124 -2.69 -4.13 -15.43
CA ASN A 124 -3.55 -4.06 -16.61
C ASN A 124 -3.91 -2.60 -16.88
N ALA A 125 -3.64 -2.14 -18.11
CA ALA A 125 -4.11 -0.83 -18.55
C ALA A 125 -5.58 -0.95 -18.95
N HIS A 126 -6.40 -0.02 -18.47
CA HIS A 126 -7.83 0.04 -18.74
C HIS A 126 -8.26 1.51 -18.86
N GLU A 127 -9.35 1.74 -19.57
CA GLU A 127 -10.11 2.98 -19.43
C GLU A 127 -11.10 2.78 -18.28
N TYR A 128 -11.40 3.84 -17.53
CA TYR A 128 -12.32 3.76 -16.42
C TYR A 128 -13.26 4.94 -16.35
N GLU A 129 -14.46 4.70 -15.84
CA GLU A 129 -15.38 5.72 -15.33
C GLU A 129 -15.46 5.62 -13.81
N ARG A 130 -15.52 6.77 -13.12
CA ARG A 130 -15.69 6.81 -11.66
C ARG A 130 -17.13 7.11 -11.29
N ASP A 131 -17.72 6.26 -10.47
CA ASP A 131 -18.96 6.53 -9.73
C ASP A 131 -18.67 6.54 -8.23
N GLY A 132 -18.47 7.73 -7.66
CA GLY A 132 -18.01 7.89 -6.29
C GLY A 132 -16.57 7.37 -6.08
N SER A 133 -16.40 6.38 -5.19
CA SER A 133 -15.11 5.73 -4.91
C SER A 133 -14.91 4.42 -5.69
N ALA A 134 -15.86 4.01 -6.52
CA ALA A 134 -15.77 2.80 -7.32
C ALA A 134 -15.29 3.14 -8.74
N GLU A 135 -14.35 2.36 -9.26
CA GLU A 135 -13.92 2.42 -10.65
C GLU A 135 -14.64 1.33 -11.44
N ARG A 136 -15.22 1.70 -12.57
CA ARG A 136 -15.78 0.76 -13.55
C ARG A 136 -14.84 0.67 -14.73
N TRP A 137 -14.32 -0.51 -15.01
CA TRP A 137 -13.39 -0.73 -16.11
C TRP A 137 -14.17 -0.87 -17.44
N LEU A 138 -13.62 -0.30 -18.52
CA LEU A 138 -14.22 -0.26 -19.87
C LEU A 138 -13.45 -1.12 -20.87
#